data_AF-A0A9D2EYB0-F1
#
_entry.id   AF-A0A9D2EYB0-F1
#
_cell.length_a   1.000
_cell.length_b   1.000
_cell.length_c   1.000
_cell.angle_alpha   90.00
_cell.angle_beta   90.00
_cell.angle_gamma   90.00
#
_symmetry.space_group_name_H-M   'P 1'
#
loop_
_entity.id
_entity.type
_entity.pdbx_description
1 polymer ?
#
loop_
_entity_poly.entity_id
_entity_poly.type
_entity_poly.pdbx_seq_one_letter_code
_entity_poly.pdbx_strand_id
1 'polypeptide(L)'
;MDLPVAVVSGALFGLLGCVAPAALFERALRGDAPVSLAAGVAAVGASFLSLSAVLVVVRLVTTEGFLEFGCSMGLSLIAFWSVEAARAWRAANSGTRG
;
A
#
# COMPACT_ATOMS: atom_id res chain seq x y z
N MET A 1 -0.32 23.77 5.13
CA MET A 1 -0.52 23.10 3.82
C MET A 1 -2.00 23.12 3.50
N ASP A 2 -2.39 23.45 2.27
CA ASP A 2 -3.80 23.47 1.88
C ASP A 2 -4.43 22.08 1.99
N LEU A 3 -5.66 22.01 2.51
CA LEU A 3 -6.37 20.75 2.77
C LEU A 3 -6.42 19.80 1.54
N PRO A 4 -6.75 20.27 0.32
CA PRO A 4 -6.76 19.38 -0.86
C PRO A 4 -5.37 18.83 -1.18
N VAL A 5 -4.33 19.65 -1.00
CA VAL A 5 -2.94 19.24 -1.25
C VAL A 5 -2.52 18.18 -0.24
N ALA A 6 -2.90 18.33 1.03
CA ALA A 6 -2.66 17.36 2.09
C ALA A 6 -3.27 15.99 1.76
N VAL A 7 -4.54 15.99 1.38
CA VAL A 7 -5.29 14.77 1.08
C VAL A 7 -4.76 14.07 -0.17
N VAL A 8 -4.53 14.82 -1.26
CA VAL A 8 -4.04 14.24 -2.52
C VAL A 8 -2.63 13.68 -2.36
N SER A 9 -1.73 14.44 -1.72
CA SER A 9 -0.35 13.99 -1.51
C SER A 9 -0.29 12.77 -0.59
N GLY A 10 -1.03 12.77 0.51
CA GLY A 10 -1.12 11.61 1.40
C GLY A 10 -1.61 10.37 0.66
N ALA A 11 -2.72 10.48 -0.09
CA ALA A 11 -3.23 9.38 -0.90
C ALA A 11 -2.20 8.84 -1.92
N LEU A 12 -1.47 9.73 -2.61
CA LEU A 12 -0.42 9.32 -3.55
C LEU A 12 0.71 8.57 -2.87
N PHE A 13 1.19 9.05 -1.71
CA PHE A 13 2.22 8.33 -0.95
C PHE A 13 1.74 6.97 -0.47
N GLY A 14 0.49 6.86 0.00
CA GLY A 14 -0.09 5.59 0.42
C GLY A 14 -0.13 4.56 -0.72
N LEU A 15 -0.53 4.99 -1.92
CA LEU A 15 -0.51 4.15 -3.13
C LEU A 15 0.92 3.79 -3.57
N LEU A 16 1.87 4.72 -3.49
CA LEU A 16 3.28 4.43 -3.80
C LEU A 16 3.85 3.37 -2.86
N GLY A 17 3.47 3.39 -1.58
CA GLY A 17 3.81 2.36 -0.62
C GLY A 17 3.33 0.96 -1.01
N CYS A 18 2.31 0.84 -1.87
CA CYS A 18 1.79 -0.45 -2.32
C CYS A 18 2.58 -1.06 -3.48
N VAL A 19 3.43 -0.32 -4.19
CA VAL A 19 4.00 -0.76 -5.48
C VAL A 19 4.82 -2.05 -5.38
N ALA A 20 5.82 -2.09 -4.50
CA ALA A 20 6.68 -3.27 -4.33
C ALA A 20 5.90 -4.52 -3.88
N PRO A 21 5.09 -4.48 -2.81
CA PRO A 21 4.29 -5.62 -2.42
C PRO A 21 3.22 -6.00 -3.45
N ALA A 22 2.60 -5.04 -4.16
CA ALA A 22 1.65 -5.33 -5.24
C ALA A 22 2.32 -6.05 -6.43
N ALA A 23 3.55 -5.69 -6.78
CA ALA A 23 4.29 -6.38 -7.83
C ALA A 23 4.56 -7.86 -7.48
N LEU A 24 4.91 -8.14 -6.21
CA LEU A 24 5.06 -9.52 -5.74
C LEU A 24 3.72 -10.28 -5.72
N PHE A 25 2.65 -9.61 -5.31
CA PHE A 25 1.32 -10.19 -5.27
C PHE A 25 0.79 -10.55 -6.66
N GLU A 26 0.94 -9.65 -7.63
CA GLU A 26 0.56 -9.89 -9.02
C GLU A 26 1.33 -11.06 -9.63
N ARG A 27 2.64 -11.16 -9.35
CA ARG A 27 3.46 -12.32 -9.76
C ARG A 27 2.97 -13.62 -9.14
N ALA A 28 2.59 -13.59 -7.86
CA ALA A 28 2.04 -14.76 -7.18
C ALA A 28 0.69 -15.19 -7.79
N LEU A 29 -0.20 -14.24 -8.12
CA LEU A 29 -1.49 -14.53 -8.73
C LEU A 29 -1.39 -15.08 -10.15
N ARG A 30 -0.43 -14.61 -10.95
CA ARG A 30 -0.23 -15.09 -12.33
C ARG A 30 0.41 -16.48 -12.40
N GLY A 31 1.05 -16.92 -11.32
CA GLY A 31 1.82 -18.17 -11.32
C GLY A 31 3.12 -18.09 -12.12
N ASP A 32 3.60 -16.88 -12.46
CA ASP A 32 4.77 -16.66 -13.32
C ASP A 32 6.07 -17.16 -12.68
N ALA A 33 6.19 -17.08 -11.35
CA ALA A 33 7.35 -17.56 -10.59
C ALA A 33 6.99 -17.79 -9.12
N PRO A 34 7.64 -18.76 -8.43
CA PRO A 34 7.48 -18.92 -7.00
C PRO A 34 7.93 -17.65 -6.26
N VAL A 35 7.01 -17.07 -5.49
CA VAL A 35 7.30 -15.89 -4.66
C VAL A 35 7.63 -16.36 -3.24
N SER A 36 8.79 -15.97 -2.74
CA SER A 36 9.19 -16.28 -1.36
C SER A 36 8.37 -15.47 -0.36
N LEU A 37 7.89 -16.12 0.71
CA LEU A 37 7.25 -15.45 1.84
C LEU A 37 8.17 -14.38 2.45
N ALA A 38 9.47 -14.65 2.54
CA ALA A 38 10.44 -13.69 3.06
C ALA A 38 10.51 -12.42 2.21
N ALA A 39 10.40 -12.55 0.88
CA ALA A 39 10.35 -11.40 -0.03
C ALA A 39 9.06 -10.59 0.16
N GLY A 40 7.92 -11.26 0.38
CA GLY A 40 6.66 -10.61 0.71
C GLY A 40 6.74 -9.80 2.02
N VAL A 41 7.25 -10.42 3.09
CA VAL A 41 7.45 -9.76 4.39
C VAL A 41 8.42 -8.57 4.26
N ALA A 42 9.52 -8.74 3.53
CA ALA A 42 10.48 -7.66 3.28
C ALA A 42 9.85 -6.49 2.52
N ALA A 43 9.02 -6.76 1.51
CA ALA A 43 8.33 -5.72 0.74
C ALA A 43 7.31 -4.95 1.58
N VAL A 44 6.54 -5.65 2.43
CA VAL A 44 5.61 -5.00 3.38
C VAL A 44 6.38 -4.19 4.42
N GLY A 45 7.48 -4.72 4.96
CA GLY A 45 8.34 -4.01 5.89
C GLY A 45 8.96 -2.75 5.29
N ALA A 46 9.47 -2.84 4.05
CA ALA A 46 10.00 -1.69 3.32
C ALA A 46 8.93 -0.63 3.04
N SER A 47 7.71 -1.06 2.68
CA SER A 47 6.56 -0.16 2.54
C SER A 47 6.26 0.57 3.86
N PHE A 48 6.12 -0.16 4.97
CA PHE A 48 5.86 0.43 6.28
C PHE A 48 6.94 1.42 6.71
N LEU A 49 8.22 1.05 6.58
CA LEU A 49 9.34 1.91 6.96
C LEU A 49 9.42 3.17 6.09
N SER A 50 9.20 3.05 4.78
CA SER A 50 9.22 4.20 3.88
C SER A 50 8.07 5.18 4.15
N LEU A 51 6.84 4.68 4.36
CA LEU A 51 5.71 5.53 4.72
C LEU A 51 5.87 6.17 6.11
N SER A 52 6.48 5.46 7.05
CA SER A 52 6.83 6.02 8.36
C SER A 52 7.85 7.15 8.22
N ALA A 53 8.88 6.97 7.39
CA ALA A 53 9.86 8.02 7.10
C ALA A 53 9.19 9.24 6.43
N VAL A 54 8.26 9.03 5.50
CA VAL A 54 7.46 10.11 4.88
C VAL A 54 6.69 10.89 5.95
N LEU A 55 6.00 10.21 6.87
CA LEU A 55 5.29 10.89 7.97
C LEU A 55 6.23 11.73 8.85
N VAL A 56 7.40 11.18 9.20
CA VAL A 56 8.40 11.93 9.97
C VAL A 56 8.85 13.17 9.21
N VAL A 57 9.19 13.04 7.92
CA VAL A 57 9.63 14.17 7.08
C VAL A 57 8.53 15.22 6.98
N VAL A 58 7.29 14.84 6.69
CA VAL A 58 6.18 15.79 6.59
C VAL A 58 5.96 16.51 7.92
N ARG A 59 6.03 15.79 9.05
CA ARG A 59 5.88 16.37 10.39
C ARG A 59 6.98 17.37 10.74
N LEU A 60 8.20 17.15 10.26
CA LEU A 60 9.32 18.07 10.44
C LEU A 60 9.18 19.35 9.59
N VAL A 61 8.47 19.28 8.47
CA VAL A 61 8.29 20.40 7.54
C VAL A 61 7.05 21.24 7.87
N THR A 62 5.94 20.60 8.25
CA THR A 62 4.67 21.28 8.52
C THR A 62 3.87 20.59 9.61
N THR A 63 3.23 21.38 10.47
CA THR A 63 2.24 20.90 11.44
C THR A 63 0.81 21.01 10.91
N GLU A 64 0.55 21.94 10.01
CA GLU A 64 -0.74 22.11 9.32
C GLU A 64 -0.97 21.03 8.27
N GLY A 65 -2.18 20.44 8.25
CA GLY A 65 -2.56 19.43 7.26
C GLY A 65 -1.93 18.05 7.48
N PHE A 66 -1.17 17.86 8.56
CA PHE A 66 -0.45 16.61 8.83
C PHE A 66 -1.40 15.43 9.08
N LEU A 67 -2.49 15.67 9.80
CA LEU A 67 -3.44 14.62 10.13
C LEU A 67 -4.19 14.16 8.88
N GLU A 68 -4.61 15.09 8.03
CA GLU A 68 -5.31 14.84 6.77
C GLU A 68 -4.41 14.14 5.76
N PHE A 69 -3.13 14.53 5.71
CA PHE A 69 -2.09 13.80 4.98
C PHE A 69 -1.96 12.35 5.48
N GLY A 70 -1.76 12.15 6.78
CA GLY A 70 -1.57 10.82 7.36
C GLY A 70 -2.79 9.93 7.21
N CYS A 71 -3.99 10.47 7.43
CA CYS A 71 -5.25 9.74 7.26
C CYS A 71 -5.49 9.34 5.81
N SER A 72 -5.31 10.25 4.85
CA SER A 72 -5.48 9.92 3.43
C SER A 72 -4.44 8.90 2.94
N MET A 73 -3.21 8.99 3.44
CA MET A 73 -2.16 7.99 3.19
C MET A 73 -2.53 6.61 3.75
N GLY A 74 -3.00 6.53 4.99
CA GLY A 74 -3.44 5.27 5.58
C GLY A 74 -4.69 4.69 4.89
N LEU A 75 -5.68 5.52 4.59
CA LEU A 75 -6.92 5.10 3.95
C LEU A 75 -6.70 4.60 2.51
N SER A 76 -5.85 5.26 1.74
CA SER A 76 -5.51 4.80 0.38
C SER A 76 -4.79 3.45 0.39
N LEU A 77 -3.86 3.24 1.34
CA LEU A 77 -3.19 1.96 1.53
C LEU A 77 -4.20 0.85 1.87
N ILE A 78 -5.09 1.10 2.83
CA ILE A 78 -6.14 0.14 3.22
C ILE A 78 -7.09 -0.15 2.05
N ALA A 79 -7.52 0.89 1.32
CA ALA A 79 -8.42 0.75 0.19
C ALA A 79 -7.81 -0.13 -0.91
N PHE A 80 -6.55 0.12 -1.26
CA PHE A 80 -5.83 -0.70 -2.24
C PHE A 80 -5.79 -2.17 -1.81
N TRP A 81 -5.36 -2.45 -0.57
CA TRP A 81 -5.25 -3.83 -0.08
C TRP A 81 -6.60 -4.52 0.10
N SER A 82 -7.67 -3.78 0.37
CA SER A 82 -9.02 -4.34 0.44
C SER A 82 -9.47 -4.86 -0.93
N VAL A 83 -9.13 -4.15 -2.01
CA VAL A 83 -9.40 -4.60 -3.38
C VAL A 83 -8.56 -5.83 -3.71
N GLU A 84 -7.26 -5.82 -3.38
CA GLU A 84 -6.37 -6.97 -3.64
C GLU A 84 -6.77 -8.21 -2.84
N ALA A 85 -7.21 -8.06 -1.59
CA ALA A 85 -7.75 -9.16 -0.79
C ALA A 85 -8.98 -9.78 -1.45
N ALA A 86 -9.89 -8.95 -1.99
CA ALA A 86 -11.05 -9.44 -2.74
C ALA A 86 -10.64 -10.16 -4.04
N ARG A 87 -9.59 -9.68 -4.73
CA ARG A 87 -9.04 -10.36 -5.92
C ARG A 87 -8.45 -11.72 -5.57
N ALA A 88 -7.63 -11.83 -4.52
CA ALA A 88 -7.08 -13.10 -4.05
C ALA A 88 -8.15 -14.09 -3.62
N TRP A 89 -9.17 -13.63 -2.88
CA TRP A 89 -10.30 -14.48 -2.49
C TRP A 89 -11.00 -15.09 -3.72
N ARG A 90 -11.28 -14.27 -4.74
CA ARG A 90 -11.89 -14.77 -5.98
C ARG A 90 -10.99 -15.78 -6.68
N ALA A 91 -9.68 -15.51 -6.79
CA ALA A 91 -8.73 -16.41 -7.43
C ALA A 91 -8.67 -17.78 -6.73
N ALA A 92 -8.63 -17.79 -5.40
CA ALA A 92 -8.62 -19.01 -4.59
C ALA A 92 -9.91 -19.84 -4.77
N ASN A 93 -11.07 -19.18 -4.89
CA ASN A 93 -12.37 -19.84 -4.99
C ASN A 93 -12.79 -20.16 -6.44
N SER A 94 -12.14 -19.59 -7.45
CA SER A 94 -12.38 -19.94 -8.86
C SER A 94 -11.72 -21.28 -9.26
N GLY A 95 -10.73 -21.75 -8.50
CA GLY A 95 -10.05 -23.03 -8.75
C GLY A 95 -10.82 -24.28 -8.31
N THR A 96 -11.93 -24.14 -7.58
CA THR A 96 -12.71 -25.27 -7.01
C THR A 96 -13.89 -25.74 -7.90
N ARG A 97 -13.94 -25.32 -9.17
CA ARG A 97 -14.99 -25.68 -10.14
C ARG A 97 -14.48 -26.39 -11.41
N GLY A 98 -13.24 -26.90 -11.39
CA GLY A 98 -12.66 -27.72 -12.46
C GLY A 98 -12.77 -29.20 -12.17
#